data_AF-A0A812S2D9-F1
#
_entry.id   AF-A0A812S2D9-F1
#
_cell.length_a   1.000
_cell.length_b   1.000
_cell.length_c   1.000
_cell.angle_alpha   90.00
_cell.angle_beta   90.00
_cell.angle_gamma   90.00
#
_symmetry.space_group_name_H-M   'P 1'
#
loop_
_entity.id
_entity.type
_entity.pdbx_description
1 polymer ?
#
loop_
_entity_poly.entity_id
_entity_poly.type
_entity_poly.pdbx_seq_one_letter_code
_entity_poly.pdbx_strand_id
1 'polypeptide(L)'
;MGDPLGCIDGGKWPPADMSQVETEDVLVFSDSYGYCKDILQQAPPGRVGTVNVQSKAAEKYTEKEVQRIVTAHPWDLIIFALGIDLPASSSVADVHKHQADVMKVFLAILKKLEDSRCKRFCVITVDTFAEEREIHEELGLGLITNATLFGACNTARYEVPCPVQFIDTEWALRTENVKYLVAEIFRHASFGHNSVRILNKGRYVLRQMSCKPYLNNPEWQLPEDGVIAISGGNGALGLVMGGWILRTAKRQGGKKFTIKFLSRSCKISDQNMPNWQEVQSLAASLGITVEQAKCDVSSQESVDQFISSVTPNLTGFIHSAGILQDAMLMNQTWEKFDAVYEERRVFP
;
A
#
# COMPACT_ATOMS: atom_id res chain seq x y z
N MET A 1 -23.33 15.73 -0.30
CA MET A 1 -22.69 14.49 0.19
C MET A 1 -22.02 14.85 1.50
N GLY A 2 -22.13 14.01 2.54
CA GLY A 2 -21.36 14.25 3.77
C GLY A 2 -19.87 14.16 3.46
N ASP A 3 -19.06 15.04 4.04
CA ASP A 3 -17.61 14.97 3.94
C ASP A 3 -17.15 13.61 4.52
N PRO A 4 -16.52 12.71 3.74
CA PRO A 4 -16.00 11.45 4.25
C PRO A 4 -14.84 11.64 5.25
N LEU A 5 -14.24 12.84 5.26
CA LEU A 5 -13.29 13.31 6.28
C LEU A 5 -13.99 14.14 7.37
N GLY A 6 -15.32 14.18 7.38
CA GLY A 6 -16.11 14.89 8.37
C GLY A 6 -15.81 14.36 9.78
N CYS A 7 -15.20 15.17 10.60
CA CYS A 7 -14.93 14.83 12.00
C CYS A 7 -16.19 15.05 12.84
N ILE A 8 -16.35 14.22 13.87
CA ILE A 8 -17.48 14.32 14.84
C ILE A 8 -17.54 15.71 15.51
N ASP A 9 -16.44 16.48 15.50
CA ASP A 9 -16.34 17.84 16.08
C ASP A 9 -15.60 18.87 15.18
N GLY A 10 -15.62 18.71 13.86
CA GLY A 10 -15.02 19.67 12.92
C GLY A 10 -13.49 19.69 12.86
N GLY A 11 -12.81 18.59 13.25
CA GLY A 11 -11.38 18.38 13.02
C GLY A 11 -10.46 18.81 14.15
N LYS A 12 -11.02 19.19 15.30
CA LYS A 12 -10.19 19.65 16.41
C LYS A 12 -9.26 18.54 16.89
N TRP A 13 -7.97 18.90 16.99
CA TRP A 13 -6.97 18.10 17.66
C TRP A 13 -7.44 17.73 19.07
N PRO A 14 -7.27 16.47 19.52
CA PRO A 14 -7.23 16.26 20.96
C PRO A 14 -6.12 17.15 21.54
N PRO A 15 -6.28 17.68 22.77
CA PRO A 15 -5.19 18.40 23.42
C PRO A 15 -3.90 17.57 23.33
N ALA A 16 -2.82 18.19 22.85
CA ALA A 16 -1.54 17.51 22.79
C ALA A 16 -1.15 17.12 24.21
N ASP A 17 -1.05 15.83 24.48
CA ASP A 17 -0.50 15.36 25.74
C ASP A 17 1.02 15.53 25.70
N MET A 18 1.46 16.69 26.19
CA MET A 18 2.86 17.04 26.37
C MET A 18 3.27 16.90 27.83
N SER A 19 2.47 16.21 28.65
CA SER A 19 2.86 15.90 30.03
C SER A 19 4.16 15.09 30.01
N GLN A 20 5.01 15.28 31.02
CA GLN A 20 6.17 14.41 31.18
C GLN A 20 5.66 13.01 31.54
N VAL A 21 5.76 12.07 30.59
CA VAL A 21 5.78 10.64 30.91
C VAL A 21 7.24 10.19 30.96
N GLU A 22 7.45 8.94 31.37
CA GLU A 22 8.74 8.27 31.50
C GLU A 22 9.70 8.59 30.35
N THR A 23 10.97 8.79 30.70
CA THR A 23 12.06 8.95 29.73
C THR A 23 12.18 7.68 28.89
N GLU A 24 12.26 7.84 27.58
CA GLU A 24 12.36 6.75 26.61
C GLU A 24 13.68 6.83 25.85
N ASP A 25 14.38 5.68 25.74
CA ASP A 25 15.51 5.50 24.85
C ASP A 25 15.01 5.24 23.42
N VAL A 26 15.46 6.07 22.47
CA VAL A 26 14.89 6.14 21.12
C VAL A 26 15.92 5.78 20.05
N LEU A 27 15.58 4.81 19.20
CA LEU A 27 16.29 4.53 17.96
C LEU A 27 15.48 5.09 16.78
N VAL A 28 16.14 5.82 15.89
CA VAL A 28 15.50 6.46 14.74
C VAL A 28 16.19 6.02 13.45
N PHE A 29 15.45 5.40 12.53
CA PHE A 29 15.83 5.31 11.11
C PHE A 29 15.25 6.54 10.42
N SER A 30 16.07 7.58 10.30
CA SER A 30 15.68 8.94 9.93
C SER A 30 15.40 9.07 8.44
N ASP A 31 14.51 10.00 8.11
CA ASP A 31 14.32 10.53 6.76
C ASP A 31 15.50 11.40 6.32
N SER A 32 15.59 11.64 5.01
CA SER A 32 16.61 12.48 4.37
C SER A 32 16.30 13.98 4.38
N TYR A 33 15.08 14.37 4.78
CA TYR A 33 14.58 15.74 4.73
C TYR A 33 14.68 16.49 6.07
N GLY A 34 15.04 15.80 7.15
CA GLY A 34 15.20 16.37 8.49
C GLY A 34 13.93 16.38 9.34
N TYR A 35 12.86 15.72 8.91
CA TYR A 35 11.59 15.67 9.62
C TYR A 35 11.74 15.06 11.02
N CYS A 36 12.54 13.98 11.13
CA CYS A 36 12.88 13.34 12.40
C CYS A 36 13.69 14.24 13.34
N LYS A 37 14.54 15.13 12.79
CA LYS A 37 15.29 16.07 13.61
C LYS A 37 14.33 17.02 14.32
N ASP A 38 13.34 17.54 13.62
CA ASP A 38 12.34 18.45 14.17
C ASP A 38 11.44 17.73 15.19
N ILE A 39 11.05 16.48 14.92
CA ILE A 39 10.30 15.63 15.86
C ILE A 39 11.05 15.47 17.19
N LEU A 40 12.35 15.14 17.13
CA LEU A 40 13.16 14.93 18.33
C LEU A 40 13.38 16.23 19.11
N GLN A 41 13.59 17.35 18.41
CA GLN A 41 13.78 18.67 19.05
C GLN A 41 12.52 19.16 19.76
N GLN A 42 11.35 18.79 19.27
CA GLN A 42 10.06 19.20 19.83
C GLN A 42 9.47 18.19 20.83
N ALA A 43 10.19 17.10 21.13
CA ALA A 43 9.80 16.16 22.17
C ALA A 43 9.66 16.88 23.53
N PRO A 44 8.68 16.49 24.39
CA PRO A 44 8.54 17.09 25.71
C PRO A 44 9.86 17.04 26.50
N PRO A 45 10.20 18.08 27.29
CA PRO A 45 11.44 18.08 28.07
C PRO A 45 11.56 16.84 28.96
N GLY A 46 12.70 16.15 28.92
CA GLY A 46 12.94 14.92 29.69
C GLY A 46 12.30 13.65 29.11
N ARG A 47 11.57 13.75 27.99
CA ARG A 47 10.96 12.60 27.32
C ARG A 47 11.98 11.67 26.68
N VAL A 48 13.02 12.24 26.09
CA VAL A 48 13.97 11.50 25.27
C VAL A 48 15.26 11.34 26.07
N GLY A 49 15.65 10.09 26.32
CA GLY A 49 16.88 9.71 27.01
C GLY A 49 18.01 9.50 26.01
N THR A 50 18.48 8.25 25.91
CA THR A 50 19.48 7.84 24.92
C THR A 50 18.88 7.90 23.53
N VAL A 51 19.55 8.57 22.59
CA VAL A 51 19.12 8.64 21.19
C VAL A 51 20.19 8.05 20.28
N ASN A 52 19.76 7.20 19.37
CA ASN A 52 20.57 6.76 18.24
C ASN A 52 19.85 7.08 16.93
N VAL A 53 20.42 7.99 16.13
CA VAL A 53 19.87 8.38 14.83
C VAL A 53 20.69 7.74 13.72
N GLN A 54 19.99 7.02 12.86
CA GLN A 54 20.49 6.31 11.71
C GLN A 54 20.01 7.05 10.45
N SER A 55 20.91 7.77 9.77
CA SER A 55 20.58 8.70 8.68
C SER A 55 21.02 8.22 7.29
N LYS A 56 21.28 6.91 7.11
CA LYS A 56 21.64 6.40 5.78
C LYS A 56 20.36 6.23 4.95
N ALA A 57 20.47 6.38 3.64
CA ALA A 57 19.40 5.96 2.74
C ALA A 57 19.12 4.45 2.89
N ALA A 58 17.87 4.04 2.69
CA ALA A 58 17.43 2.65 2.88
C ALA A 58 18.32 1.62 2.16
N GLU A 59 18.72 1.93 0.92
CA GLU A 59 19.57 1.10 0.06
C GLU A 59 20.97 0.81 0.62
N LYS A 60 21.43 1.59 1.61
CA LYS A 60 22.77 1.43 2.21
C LYS A 60 22.77 0.50 3.42
N TYR A 61 21.60 0.10 3.91
CA TYR A 61 21.49 -0.83 5.04
C TYR A 61 21.60 -2.27 4.57
N THR A 62 22.45 -3.04 5.25
CA THR A 62 22.41 -4.50 5.15
C THR A 62 21.55 -5.07 6.27
N GLU A 63 20.91 -6.23 6.03
CA GLU A 63 20.11 -6.90 7.07
C GLU A 63 20.92 -7.11 8.36
N LYS A 64 22.17 -7.59 8.27
CA LYS A 64 23.05 -7.81 9.43
C LYS A 64 23.33 -6.52 10.21
N GLU A 65 23.47 -5.40 9.50
CA GLU A 65 23.68 -4.11 10.14
C GLU A 65 22.43 -3.65 10.89
N VAL A 66 21.25 -3.72 10.26
CA VAL A 66 19.97 -3.39 10.89
C VAL A 66 19.75 -4.23 12.14
N GLN A 67 19.98 -5.54 12.04
CA GLN A 67 19.85 -6.46 13.17
C GLN A 67 20.77 -6.06 14.34
N ARG A 68 22.03 -5.68 14.05
CA ARG A 68 22.98 -5.23 15.08
C ARG A 68 22.53 -3.92 15.75
N ILE A 69 22.05 -2.96 14.96
CA ILE A 69 21.60 -1.66 15.48
C ILE A 69 20.38 -1.85 16.40
N VAL A 70 19.41 -2.63 15.95
CA VAL A 70 18.14 -2.87 16.66
C VAL A 70 18.38 -3.62 17.97
N THR A 71 19.36 -4.52 18.05
CA THR A 71 19.68 -5.27 19.28
C THR A 71 20.80 -4.67 20.13
N ALA A 72 21.39 -3.54 19.72
CA ALA A 72 22.52 -2.92 20.43
C ALA A 72 22.14 -2.39 21.82
N HIS A 73 20.86 -2.09 22.04
CA HIS A 73 20.34 -1.46 23.26
C HIS A 73 18.86 -1.82 23.43
N PRO A 74 18.32 -1.94 24.66
CA PRO A 74 16.89 -2.13 24.88
C PRO A 74 16.12 -0.83 24.62
N TRP A 75 15.80 -0.56 23.35
CA TRP A 75 15.08 0.64 22.93
C TRP A 75 13.65 0.66 23.47
N ASP A 76 13.19 1.79 23.99
CA ASP A 76 11.78 1.96 24.36
C ASP A 76 10.93 2.23 23.12
N LEU A 77 11.47 3.02 22.19
CA LEU A 77 10.80 3.41 20.96
C LEU A 77 11.75 3.28 19.77
N ILE A 78 11.33 2.55 18.74
CA ILE A 78 11.96 2.60 17.42
C ILE A 78 11.07 3.42 16.48
N ILE A 79 11.62 4.49 15.91
CA ILE A 79 10.96 5.33 14.89
C ILE A 79 11.52 4.94 13.52
N PHE A 80 10.65 4.53 12.61
CA PHE A 80 10.94 4.23 11.22
C PHE A 80 10.38 5.34 10.33
N ALA A 81 11.24 6.28 9.96
CA ALA A 81 10.90 7.43 9.12
C ALA A 81 11.46 7.34 7.70
N LEU A 82 12.11 6.22 7.33
CA LEU A 82 12.45 5.94 5.93
C LEU A 82 11.21 5.89 5.02
N GLY A 83 10.01 5.75 5.58
CA GLY A 83 8.74 5.86 4.84
C GLY A 83 8.37 7.28 4.40
N ILE A 84 9.11 8.31 4.87
CA ILE A 84 8.97 9.71 4.43
C ILE A 84 9.72 9.95 3.12
N ASP A 85 10.82 9.24 2.90
CA ASP A 85 11.64 9.43 1.71
C ASP A 85 10.88 9.04 0.45
N LEU A 86 11.08 9.80 -0.62
CA LEU A 86 10.50 9.54 -1.94
C LEU A 86 11.50 8.73 -2.80
N PRO A 87 11.01 8.00 -3.82
CA PRO A 87 11.89 7.42 -4.84
C PRO A 87 12.64 8.50 -5.61
N ALA A 88 13.73 8.12 -6.28
CA ALA A 88 14.55 9.05 -7.07
C ALA A 88 13.77 9.71 -8.23
N SER A 89 12.78 9.01 -8.77
CA SER A 89 11.78 9.54 -9.69
C SER A 89 10.49 8.73 -9.60
N SER A 90 9.44 9.17 -10.28
CA SER A 90 8.18 8.42 -10.41
C SER A 90 8.24 7.33 -11.49
N SER A 91 9.43 7.02 -12.01
CA SER A 91 9.60 5.88 -12.91
C SER A 91 9.32 4.56 -12.17
N VAL A 92 8.71 3.61 -12.88
CA VAL A 92 8.38 2.28 -12.33
C VAL A 92 9.61 1.60 -11.70
N ALA A 93 10.77 1.71 -12.35
CA ALA A 93 12.02 1.13 -11.85
C ALA A 93 12.50 1.77 -10.53
N ASP A 94 12.43 3.09 -10.41
CA ASP A 94 12.87 3.80 -9.20
C ASP A 94 11.90 3.58 -8.04
N VAL A 95 10.59 3.59 -8.31
CA VAL A 95 9.53 3.26 -7.34
C VAL A 95 9.76 1.85 -6.79
N HIS A 96 9.98 0.86 -7.65
CA HIS A 96 10.23 -0.52 -7.23
C HIS A 96 11.49 -0.66 -6.40
N LYS A 97 12.59 -0.04 -6.86
CA LYS A 97 13.86 -0.10 -6.15
C LYS A 97 13.73 0.52 -4.76
N HIS A 98 13.16 1.73 -4.67
CA HIS A 98 12.95 2.42 -3.40
C HIS A 98 12.11 1.59 -2.44
N GLN A 99 10.95 1.11 -2.91
CA GLN A 99 10.05 0.28 -2.13
C GLN A 99 10.75 -0.99 -1.63
N ALA A 100 11.55 -1.64 -2.47
CA ALA A 100 12.31 -2.81 -2.09
C ALA A 100 13.33 -2.52 -0.97
N ASP A 101 14.07 -1.44 -1.11
CA ASP A 101 15.09 -1.05 -0.14
C ASP A 101 14.47 -0.67 1.21
N VAL A 102 13.38 0.12 1.22
CA VAL A 102 12.64 0.47 2.44
C VAL A 102 12.06 -0.77 3.11
N MET A 103 11.40 -1.65 2.35
CA MET A 103 10.78 -2.86 2.89
C MET A 103 11.81 -3.86 3.45
N LYS A 104 13.02 -3.96 2.87
CA LYS A 104 14.10 -4.79 3.42
C LYS A 104 14.52 -4.33 4.82
N VAL A 105 14.70 -3.03 5.01
CA VAL A 105 15.04 -2.46 6.33
C VAL A 105 13.90 -2.71 7.31
N PHE A 106 12.66 -2.42 6.89
CA PHE A 106 11.47 -2.64 7.71
C PHE A 106 11.34 -4.09 8.19
N LEU A 107 11.44 -5.07 7.28
CA LEU A 107 11.37 -6.49 7.61
C LEU A 107 12.53 -6.94 8.51
N ALA A 108 13.74 -6.42 8.29
CA ALA A 108 14.89 -6.71 9.13
C ALA A 108 14.71 -6.20 10.58
N ILE A 109 14.05 -5.05 10.77
CA ILE A 109 13.67 -4.55 12.10
C ILE A 109 12.63 -5.47 12.74
N LEU A 110 11.53 -5.78 12.03
CA LEU A 110 10.44 -6.59 12.57
C LEU A 110 10.93 -7.94 13.10
N LYS A 111 11.83 -8.60 12.36
CA LYS A 111 12.45 -9.88 12.74
C LYS A 111 13.32 -9.82 14.01
N LYS A 112 13.61 -8.63 14.52
CA LYS A 112 14.43 -8.40 15.71
C LYS A 112 13.72 -7.64 16.83
N LEU A 113 12.43 -7.35 16.67
CA LEU A 113 11.68 -6.67 17.73
C LEU A 113 11.61 -7.52 19.01
N GLU A 114 11.45 -8.84 18.90
CA GLU A 114 11.49 -9.76 20.05
C GLU A 114 12.86 -9.76 20.76
N ASP A 115 13.94 -9.89 19.99
CA ASP A 115 15.31 -9.88 20.51
C ASP A 115 15.70 -8.53 21.15
N SER A 116 15.23 -7.42 20.56
CA SER A 116 15.55 -6.06 21.01
C SER A 116 14.85 -5.63 22.29
N ARG A 117 13.78 -6.34 22.69
CA ARG A 117 12.86 -5.93 23.76
C ARG A 117 12.26 -4.53 23.55
N CYS A 118 12.14 -4.13 22.28
CA CYS A 118 11.55 -2.86 21.89
C CYS A 118 10.14 -2.72 22.46
N LYS A 119 9.86 -1.67 23.22
CA LYS A 119 8.52 -1.48 23.81
C LYS A 119 7.50 -1.01 22.78
N ARG A 120 7.90 -0.20 21.79
CA ARG A 120 7.00 0.36 20.75
C ARG A 120 7.71 0.59 19.43
N PHE A 121 7.03 0.30 18.32
CA PHE A 121 7.52 0.57 16.97
C PHE A 121 6.60 1.57 16.26
N CYS A 122 7.14 2.72 15.84
CA CYS A 122 6.39 3.78 15.17
C CYS A 122 6.89 3.95 13.74
N VAL A 123 5.98 3.86 12.77
CA VAL A 123 6.25 4.02 11.34
C VAL A 123 5.63 5.32 10.87
N ILE A 124 6.40 6.12 10.17
CA ILE A 124 5.98 7.44 9.70
C ILE A 124 6.04 7.48 8.16
N THR A 125 4.96 7.95 7.56
CA THR A 125 4.87 8.30 6.14
C THR A 125 4.39 9.74 5.97
N VAL A 126 4.61 10.30 4.80
CA VAL A 126 4.09 11.62 4.44
C VAL A 126 3.25 11.51 3.18
N ASP A 127 2.06 12.10 3.22
CA ASP A 127 1.10 12.25 2.13
C ASP A 127 0.76 10.96 1.37
N THR A 128 1.01 9.80 1.96
CA THR A 128 0.73 8.50 1.34
C THR A 128 -0.76 8.30 1.06
N PHE A 129 -1.61 9.01 1.80
CA PHE A 129 -3.06 9.04 1.60
C PHE A 129 -3.57 10.45 1.25
N ALA A 130 -2.72 11.33 0.69
CA ALA A 130 -3.19 12.61 0.17
C ALA A 130 -4.30 12.40 -0.87
N GLU A 131 -5.28 13.30 -0.88
CA GLU A 131 -6.45 13.24 -1.77
C GLU A 131 -6.45 14.40 -2.77
N GLU A 132 -5.58 15.38 -2.56
CA GLU A 132 -5.39 16.58 -3.34
C GLU A 132 -4.85 16.22 -4.73
N ARG A 133 -5.65 16.52 -5.76
CA ARG A 133 -5.33 16.17 -7.16
C ARG A 133 -3.99 16.74 -7.60
N GLU A 134 -3.68 17.95 -7.18
CA GLU A 134 -2.45 18.66 -7.54
C GLU A 134 -1.20 17.90 -7.03
N ILE A 135 -1.27 17.32 -5.83
CA ILE A 135 -0.18 16.52 -5.26
C ILE A 135 0.02 15.23 -6.06
N HIS A 136 -1.08 14.58 -6.47
CA HIS A 136 -1.02 13.38 -7.33
C HIS A 136 -0.45 13.68 -8.72
N GLU A 137 -0.79 14.84 -9.31
CA GLU A 137 -0.25 15.27 -10.60
C GLU A 137 1.25 15.61 -10.51
N GLU A 138 1.72 16.17 -9.39
CA GLU A 138 3.13 16.53 -9.18
C GLU A 138 4.01 15.31 -8.85
N LEU A 139 3.59 14.48 -7.90
CA LEU A 139 4.42 13.40 -7.35
C LEU A 139 4.18 12.05 -8.05
N GLY A 140 3.05 11.89 -8.73
CA GLY A 140 2.68 10.66 -9.43
C GLY A 140 2.78 9.42 -8.54
N LEU A 141 3.33 8.32 -9.08
CA LEU A 141 3.51 7.06 -8.34
C LEU A 141 4.40 7.19 -7.10
N GLY A 142 5.30 8.19 -7.08
CA GLY A 142 6.21 8.43 -5.96
C GLY A 142 5.46 8.56 -4.63
N LEU A 143 4.32 9.26 -4.65
CA LEU A 143 3.47 9.53 -3.50
C LEU A 143 2.99 8.28 -2.75
N ILE A 144 2.62 7.24 -3.50
CA ILE A 144 2.01 6.02 -2.95
C ILE A 144 3.03 4.89 -2.74
N THR A 145 4.32 5.13 -3.02
CA THR A 145 5.38 4.11 -2.98
C THR A 145 5.44 3.39 -1.63
N ASN A 146 5.32 4.16 -0.55
CA ASN A 146 5.44 3.67 0.82
C ASN A 146 4.10 3.25 1.45
N ALA A 147 3.01 3.23 0.67
CA ALA A 147 1.70 2.73 1.12
C ALA A 147 1.72 1.26 1.58
N THR A 148 2.72 0.50 1.13
CA THR A 148 2.90 -0.90 1.56
C THR A 148 3.28 -1.03 3.02
N LEU A 149 3.90 -0.02 3.62
CA LEU A 149 4.16 0.03 5.05
C LEU A 149 2.87 -0.01 5.86
N PHE A 150 1.79 0.64 5.38
CA PHE A 150 0.50 0.58 6.05
C PHE A 150 -0.04 -0.86 6.12
N GLY A 151 -0.03 -1.56 4.99
CA GLY A 151 -0.43 -2.97 4.93
C GLY A 151 0.46 -3.86 5.81
N ALA A 152 1.77 -3.68 5.74
CA ALA A 152 2.72 -4.46 6.52
C ALA A 152 2.59 -4.22 8.04
N CYS A 153 2.31 -2.98 8.46
CA CYS A 153 2.01 -2.65 9.85
C CYS A 153 0.74 -3.35 10.36
N ASN A 154 -0.29 -3.49 9.51
CA ASN A 154 -1.51 -4.21 9.89
C ASN A 154 -1.20 -5.67 10.24
N THR A 155 -0.36 -6.35 9.46
CA THR A 155 0.11 -7.72 9.76
C THR A 155 1.01 -7.74 10.99
N ALA A 156 1.98 -6.83 11.08
CA ALA A 156 2.95 -6.79 12.17
C ALA A 156 2.28 -6.71 13.55
N ARG A 157 1.19 -5.96 13.70
CA ARG A 157 0.44 -5.86 14.97
C ARG A 157 -0.09 -7.19 15.51
N TYR A 158 -0.24 -8.20 14.65
CA TYR A 158 -0.69 -9.53 15.07
C TYR A 158 0.46 -10.49 15.36
N GLU A 159 1.68 -10.17 14.93
CA GLU A 159 2.79 -11.13 14.88
C GLU A 159 4.02 -10.71 15.68
N VAL A 160 4.20 -9.41 15.96
CA VAL A 160 5.35 -8.91 16.73
C VAL A 160 4.97 -8.62 18.19
N PRO A 161 5.91 -8.68 19.14
CA PRO A 161 5.59 -8.68 20.58
C PRO A 161 5.30 -7.28 21.16
N CYS A 162 5.37 -6.23 20.34
CA CYS A 162 5.17 -4.86 20.78
C CYS A 162 4.13 -4.12 19.92
N PRO A 163 3.48 -3.07 20.46
CA PRO A 163 2.61 -2.20 19.69
C PRO A 163 3.32 -1.59 18.48
N VAL A 164 2.68 -1.69 17.31
CA VAL A 164 3.13 -1.05 16.07
C VAL A 164 2.18 0.09 15.71
N GLN A 165 2.66 1.32 15.72
CA GLN A 165 1.94 2.52 15.32
C GLN A 165 2.31 2.90 13.89
N PHE A 166 1.33 3.32 13.10
CA PHE A 166 1.50 3.88 11.78
C PHE A 166 0.91 5.29 11.78
N ILE A 167 1.73 6.28 11.43
CA ILE A 167 1.35 7.68 11.37
C ILE A 167 1.64 8.20 9.97
N ASP A 168 0.61 8.62 9.26
CA ASP A 168 0.78 9.43 8.06
C ASP A 168 0.62 10.90 8.43
N THR A 169 1.42 11.77 7.85
CA THR A 169 1.33 13.22 8.06
C THR A 169 1.38 13.95 6.72
N GLU A 170 1.20 15.26 6.69
CA GLU A 170 1.36 16.03 5.45
C GLU A 170 2.74 16.68 5.36
N TRP A 171 3.20 16.88 4.12
CA TRP A 171 4.51 17.44 3.81
C TRP A 171 4.64 18.85 4.38
N ALA A 172 3.60 19.66 4.21
CA ALA A 172 3.54 21.04 4.67
C ALA A 172 2.93 21.18 6.07
N LEU A 173 3.20 20.24 7.00
CA LEU A 173 2.72 20.35 8.38
C LEU A 173 3.27 21.64 9.02
N ARG A 174 2.38 22.55 9.40
CA ARG A 174 2.77 23.85 9.97
C ARG A 174 3.53 23.65 11.28
N THR A 175 4.50 24.52 11.56
CA THR A 175 5.34 24.44 12.75
C THR A 175 4.53 24.36 14.04
N GLU A 176 3.43 25.12 14.16
CA GLU A 176 2.57 25.08 15.34
C GLU A 176 1.84 23.73 15.55
N ASN A 177 1.76 22.90 14.51
CA ASN A 177 1.09 21.60 14.51
C ASN A 177 2.06 20.42 14.69
N VAL A 178 3.37 20.62 14.55
CA VAL A 178 4.38 19.55 14.75
C VAL A 178 4.28 18.94 16.15
N LYS A 179 3.94 19.73 17.17
CA LYS A 179 3.68 19.24 18.53
C LYS A 179 2.61 18.13 18.60
N TYR A 180 1.62 18.12 17.71
CA TYR A 180 0.60 17.07 17.68
C TYR A 180 1.13 15.77 17.08
N LEU A 181 1.99 15.87 16.05
CA LEU A 181 2.72 14.72 15.52
C LEU A 181 3.60 14.10 16.60
N VAL A 182 4.39 14.93 17.28
CA VAL A 182 5.27 14.50 18.38
C VAL A 182 4.46 13.83 19.49
N ALA A 183 3.37 14.47 19.94
CA ALA A 183 2.49 13.90 20.94
C ALA A 183 1.84 12.58 20.50
N GLU A 184 1.67 12.35 19.19
CA GLU A 184 1.16 11.09 18.64
C GLU A 184 2.23 9.99 18.67
N ILE A 185 3.46 10.30 18.25
CA ILE A 185 4.62 9.37 18.23
C ILE A 185 4.95 8.85 19.62
N PHE A 186 4.94 9.74 20.63
CA PHE A 186 5.27 9.38 22.01
C PHE A 186 4.07 8.82 22.80
N ARG A 187 2.92 8.57 22.16
CA ARG A 187 1.75 8.02 22.85
C ARG A 187 1.83 6.50 23.00
N HIS A 188 1.57 5.99 24.20
CA HIS A 188 1.53 4.53 24.45
C HIS A 188 0.27 3.85 23.90
N ALA A 189 -0.86 4.57 23.85
CA ALA A 189 -2.12 4.05 23.34
C ALA A 189 -2.85 5.13 22.53
N SER A 190 -3.09 4.86 21.25
CA SER A 190 -3.70 5.83 20.33
C SER A 190 -5.23 5.74 20.33
N PHE A 191 -5.89 5.98 21.47
CA PHE A 191 -7.37 5.94 21.59
C PHE A 191 -8.03 4.71 20.89
N GLY A 192 -7.38 3.54 20.92
CA GLY A 192 -7.83 2.32 20.23
C GLY A 192 -7.49 2.20 18.74
N HIS A 193 -6.66 3.09 18.18
CA HIS A 193 -6.32 3.15 16.75
C HIS A 193 -4.83 3.23 16.51
N ASN A 194 -4.23 2.16 16.00
CA ASN A 194 -2.79 2.16 15.73
C ASN A 194 -2.40 2.73 14.36
N SER A 195 -3.38 3.24 13.59
CA SER A 195 -3.17 3.95 12.32
C SER A 195 -3.87 5.31 12.37
N VAL A 196 -3.09 6.38 12.22
CA VAL A 196 -3.54 7.78 12.41
C VAL A 196 -3.02 8.63 11.27
N ARG A 197 -3.78 9.65 10.86
CA ARG A 197 -3.25 10.76 10.06
C ARG A 197 -3.21 12.05 10.86
N ILE A 198 -2.10 12.77 10.78
CA ILE A 198 -1.85 14.04 11.45
C ILE A 198 -1.74 15.11 10.36
N LEU A 199 -2.75 15.95 10.22
CA LEU A 199 -2.85 16.96 9.18
C LEU A 199 -3.05 18.33 9.83
N ASN A 200 -2.65 19.43 9.19
CA ASN A 200 -2.90 20.80 9.61
C ASN A 200 -4.36 21.07 10.01
N LYS A 201 -5.30 20.38 9.34
CA LYS A 201 -6.74 20.45 9.62
C LYS A 201 -7.20 19.60 10.80
N GLY A 202 -6.40 18.65 11.28
CA GLY A 202 -6.74 17.82 12.44
C GLY A 202 -6.11 16.43 12.49
N ARG A 203 -6.56 15.66 13.48
CA ARG A 203 -6.19 14.25 13.68
C ARG A 203 -7.28 13.33 13.14
N TYR A 204 -6.90 12.41 12.26
CA TYR A 204 -7.81 11.46 11.61
C TYR A 204 -7.45 10.02 11.97
N VAL A 205 -8.45 9.16 11.97
CA VAL A 205 -8.32 7.73 12.24
C VAL A 205 -9.09 6.97 11.19
N LEU A 206 -8.60 5.79 10.83
CA LEU A 206 -9.29 4.95 9.87
C LEU A 206 -10.60 4.43 10.46
N ARG A 207 -11.68 4.49 9.68
CA ARG A 207 -13.00 3.95 10.02
C ARG A 207 -13.54 3.18 8.83
N GLN A 208 -14.11 2.01 9.12
CA GLN A 208 -14.96 1.32 8.17
C GLN A 208 -16.35 1.91 8.24
N MET A 209 -16.87 2.33 7.08
CA MET A 209 -18.20 2.93 6.96
C MET A 209 -18.98 2.18 5.88
N SER A 210 -20.31 2.20 5.98
CA SER A 210 -21.14 1.72 4.89
C SER A 210 -20.93 2.61 3.66
N CYS A 211 -20.72 2.01 2.49
CA CYS A 211 -20.66 2.77 1.25
C CYS A 211 -22.04 3.31 0.81
N LYS A 212 -23.15 2.75 1.32
CA LYS A 212 -24.53 3.08 0.90
C LYS A 212 -24.83 4.59 0.81
N PRO A 213 -24.44 5.43 1.79
CA PRO A 213 -24.69 6.88 1.72
C PRO A 213 -23.94 7.60 0.59
N TYR A 214 -22.88 6.97 0.06
CA TYR A 214 -21.98 7.50 -0.96
C TYR A 214 -22.16 6.82 -2.33
N LEU A 215 -23.01 5.78 -2.40
CA LEU A 215 -23.29 5.10 -3.66
C LEU A 215 -24.09 6.03 -4.58
N ASN A 216 -23.39 6.70 -5.49
CA ASN A 216 -23.98 7.19 -6.72
C ASN A 216 -23.69 6.16 -7.81
N ASN A 217 -24.49 5.09 -7.86
CA ASN A 217 -24.25 3.95 -8.73
C ASN A 217 -25.29 3.93 -9.85
N PRO A 218 -25.14 4.75 -10.91
CA PRO A 218 -25.94 4.57 -12.11
C PRO A 218 -25.75 3.12 -12.61
N GLU A 219 -26.74 2.57 -13.28
CA GLU A 219 -26.60 1.22 -13.85
C GLU A 219 -25.44 1.22 -14.84
N TRP A 220 -24.31 0.63 -14.43
CA TRP A 220 -23.07 0.65 -15.20
C TRP A 220 -23.29 -0.01 -16.55
N GLN A 221 -23.03 0.74 -17.62
CA GLN A 221 -23.18 0.25 -18.99
C GLN A 221 -21.87 -0.35 -19.48
N LEU A 222 -21.93 -1.59 -19.99
CA LEU A 222 -20.81 -2.18 -20.69
C LEU A 222 -20.55 -1.44 -22.01
N PRO A 223 -19.29 -1.36 -22.47
CA PRO A 223 -18.95 -0.92 -23.81
C PRO A 223 -19.80 -1.64 -24.86
N GLU A 224 -20.26 -0.92 -25.89
CA GLU A 224 -21.03 -1.52 -26.98
C GLU A 224 -20.17 -2.46 -27.82
N ASP A 225 -18.91 -2.11 -28.04
CA ASP A 225 -17.93 -2.85 -28.82
C ASP A 225 -16.50 -2.71 -28.24
N GLY A 226 -15.50 -3.18 -29.00
CA GLY A 226 -14.08 -3.13 -28.64
C GLY A 226 -13.56 -4.39 -27.95
N VAL A 227 -12.53 -4.22 -27.12
CA VAL A 227 -11.79 -5.30 -26.46
C VAL A 227 -11.73 -5.02 -24.96
N ILE A 228 -12.15 -6.00 -24.16
CA ILE A 228 -11.97 -6.01 -22.71
C ILE A 228 -10.86 -7.01 -22.38
N ALA A 229 -9.79 -6.55 -21.76
CA ALA A 229 -8.68 -7.39 -21.32
C ALA A 229 -8.82 -7.77 -19.84
N ILE A 230 -8.48 -9.01 -19.48
CA ILE A 230 -8.49 -9.50 -18.10
C ILE A 230 -7.14 -10.16 -17.80
N SER A 231 -6.26 -9.51 -17.02
CA SER A 231 -5.02 -10.15 -16.54
C SER A 231 -5.31 -11.14 -15.42
N GLY A 232 -4.54 -12.23 -15.35
CA GLY A 232 -4.90 -13.37 -14.51
C GLY A 232 -6.18 -14.05 -15.01
N GLY A 233 -6.53 -13.85 -16.29
CA GLY A 233 -7.81 -14.28 -16.87
C GLY A 233 -8.05 -15.79 -16.78
N ASN A 234 -6.97 -16.58 -16.84
CA ASN A 234 -7.03 -18.02 -16.71
C ASN A 234 -7.12 -18.53 -15.25
N GLY A 235 -7.00 -17.62 -14.27
CA GLY A 235 -7.18 -17.89 -12.85
C GLY A 235 -8.66 -17.84 -12.42
N ALA A 236 -8.94 -18.30 -11.20
CA ALA A 236 -10.31 -18.40 -10.70
C ALA A 236 -11.05 -17.05 -10.71
N LEU A 237 -10.41 -15.98 -10.23
CA LEU A 237 -11.00 -14.65 -10.19
C LEU A 237 -11.23 -14.07 -11.60
N GLY A 238 -10.27 -14.23 -12.50
CA GLY A 238 -10.38 -13.76 -13.89
C GLY A 238 -11.58 -14.39 -14.62
N LEU A 239 -11.81 -15.70 -14.42
CA LEU A 239 -12.96 -16.40 -14.97
C LEU A 239 -14.29 -15.91 -14.36
N VAL A 240 -14.32 -15.66 -13.04
CA VAL A 240 -15.50 -15.06 -12.38
C VAL A 240 -15.82 -13.69 -12.98
N MET A 241 -14.80 -12.84 -13.20
CA MET A 241 -14.97 -11.52 -13.81
C MET A 241 -15.46 -11.60 -15.25
N GLY A 242 -14.89 -12.50 -16.06
CA GLY A 242 -15.33 -12.75 -17.43
C GLY A 242 -16.79 -13.22 -17.49
N GLY A 243 -17.18 -14.17 -16.64
CA GLY A 243 -18.56 -14.62 -16.51
C GLY A 243 -19.51 -13.50 -16.06
N TRP A 244 -19.07 -12.64 -15.14
CA TRP A 244 -19.86 -11.47 -14.71
C TRP A 244 -20.08 -10.46 -15.84
N ILE A 245 -19.05 -10.16 -16.65
CA ILE A 245 -19.18 -9.33 -17.86
C ILE A 245 -20.21 -9.92 -18.81
N LEU A 246 -20.10 -11.21 -19.14
CA LEU A 246 -21.01 -11.87 -20.07
C LEU A 246 -22.46 -11.90 -19.56
N ARG A 247 -22.68 -12.20 -18.27
CA ARG A 247 -24.02 -12.13 -17.65
C ARG A 247 -24.60 -10.72 -17.69
N THR A 248 -23.74 -9.70 -17.55
CA THR A 248 -24.15 -8.29 -17.66
C THR A 248 -24.47 -7.92 -19.09
N ALA A 249 -23.68 -8.38 -20.07
CA ALA A 249 -23.96 -8.22 -21.49
C ALA A 249 -25.28 -8.87 -21.91
N LYS A 250 -25.59 -10.05 -21.37
CA LYS A 250 -26.90 -10.71 -21.57
C LYS A 250 -28.07 -9.86 -21.11
N ARG A 251 -27.95 -9.17 -19.97
CA ARG A 251 -29.00 -8.29 -19.44
C ARG A 251 -29.14 -7.00 -20.27
N GLN A 252 -28.03 -6.42 -20.71
CA GLN A 252 -28.03 -5.16 -21.45
C GLN A 252 -28.34 -5.31 -22.94
N GLY A 253 -28.03 -6.48 -23.53
CA GLY A 253 -28.23 -6.75 -24.96
C GLY A 253 -27.32 -5.95 -25.89
N GLY A 254 -27.27 -6.34 -27.17
CA GLY A 254 -26.65 -5.56 -28.24
C GLY A 254 -25.12 -5.40 -28.20
N LYS A 255 -24.40 -6.17 -27.37
CA LYS A 255 -22.95 -6.02 -27.18
C LYS A 255 -22.16 -6.83 -28.21
N LYS A 256 -21.07 -6.25 -28.73
CA LYS A 256 -20.20 -6.81 -29.79
C LYS A 256 -18.71 -6.76 -29.45
N PHE A 257 -18.36 -6.69 -28.17
CA PHE A 257 -16.97 -6.68 -27.73
C PHE A 257 -16.33 -8.08 -27.78
N THR A 258 -15.01 -8.12 -27.69
CA THR A 258 -14.20 -9.34 -27.45
C THR A 258 -13.63 -9.31 -26.03
N ILE A 259 -13.58 -10.45 -25.33
CA ILE A 259 -12.84 -10.56 -24.06
C ILE A 259 -11.52 -11.31 -24.29
N LYS A 260 -10.41 -10.69 -23.89
CA LYS A 260 -9.06 -11.28 -23.92
C LYS A 260 -8.65 -11.68 -22.49
N PHE A 261 -8.58 -12.98 -22.23
CA PHE A 261 -8.08 -13.53 -20.98
C PHE A 261 -6.56 -13.66 -21.04
N LEU A 262 -5.87 -12.79 -20.33
CA LEU A 262 -4.42 -12.68 -20.34
C LEU A 262 -3.79 -13.50 -19.23
N SER A 263 -2.75 -14.27 -19.58
CA SER A 263 -1.84 -14.88 -18.63
C SER A 263 -0.50 -15.22 -19.27
N ARG A 264 0.49 -15.61 -18.46
CA ARG A 264 1.81 -16.05 -18.93
C ARG A 264 1.77 -17.39 -19.67
N SER A 265 0.90 -18.31 -19.22
CA SER A 265 0.89 -19.69 -19.67
C SER A 265 -0.24 -20.02 -20.65
N CYS A 266 -1.32 -19.24 -20.65
CA CYS A 266 -2.58 -19.57 -21.33
C CYS A 266 -3.08 -20.98 -20.98
N LYS A 267 -2.84 -21.41 -19.73
CA LYS A 267 -3.29 -22.72 -19.23
C LYS A 267 -4.39 -22.52 -18.20
N ILE A 268 -5.49 -23.21 -18.41
CA ILE A 268 -6.57 -23.36 -17.43
C ILE A 268 -6.26 -24.63 -16.61
N SER A 269 -6.22 -24.53 -15.29
CA SER A 269 -6.08 -25.70 -14.41
C SER A 269 -7.34 -26.58 -14.48
N ASP A 270 -7.21 -27.87 -14.16
CA ASP A 270 -8.35 -28.80 -14.15
C ASP A 270 -9.48 -28.30 -13.25
N GLN A 271 -9.14 -27.72 -12.09
CA GLN A 271 -10.10 -27.11 -11.17
C GLN A 271 -10.88 -25.94 -11.81
N ASN A 272 -10.23 -25.16 -12.68
CA ASN A 272 -10.84 -23.99 -13.33
C ASN A 272 -11.51 -24.33 -14.66
N MET A 273 -11.30 -25.53 -15.20
CA MET A 273 -11.83 -25.94 -16.51
C MET A 273 -13.36 -25.85 -16.60
N PRO A 274 -14.15 -26.27 -15.59
CA PRO A 274 -15.60 -26.10 -15.63
C PRO A 274 -16.03 -24.64 -15.79
N ASN A 275 -15.37 -23.72 -15.07
CA ASN A 275 -15.67 -22.28 -15.15
C ASN A 275 -15.30 -21.70 -16.51
N TRP A 276 -14.20 -22.16 -17.12
CA TRP A 276 -13.83 -21.75 -18.47
C TRP A 276 -14.84 -22.22 -19.51
N GLN A 277 -15.32 -23.46 -19.41
CA GLN A 277 -16.38 -24.00 -20.29
C GLN A 277 -17.69 -23.23 -20.14
N GLU A 278 -18.07 -22.82 -18.93
CA GLU A 278 -19.22 -21.96 -18.70
C GLU A 278 -19.06 -20.60 -19.39
N VAL A 279 -17.89 -19.97 -19.25
CA VAL A 279 -17.55 -18.71 -19.94
C VAL A 279 -17.67 -18.86 -21.45
N GLN A 280 -17.10 -19.92 -22.03
CA GLN A 280 -17.18 -20.16 -23.48
C GLN A 280 -18.61 -20.40 -23.96
N SER A 281 -19.38 -21.21 -23.24
CA SER A 281 -20.79 -21.50 -23.57
C SER A 281 -21.65 -20.25 -23.51
N LEU A 282 -21.49 -19.44 -22.46
CA LEU A 282 -22.23 -18.19 -22.31
C LEU A 282 -21.83 -17.18 -23.40
N ALA A 283 -20.55 -17.05 -23.70
CA ALA A 283 -20.04 -16.20 -24.76
C ALA A 283 -20.62 -16.59 -26.14
N ALA A 284 -20.60 -17.89 -26.46
CA ALA A 284 -21.18 -18.42 -27.69
C ALA A 284 -22.69 -18.13 -27.79
N SER A 285 -23.44 -18.26 -26.69
CA SER A 285 -24.88 -17.93 -26.67
C SER A 285 -25.19 -16.46 -26.92
N LEU A 286 -24.21 -15.58 -26.71
CA LEU A 286 -24.33 -14.13 -26.89
C LEU A 286 -23.68 -13.63 -28.19
N GLY A 287 -23.00 -14.50 -28.94
CA GLY A 287 -22.19 -14.10 -30.09
C GLY A 287 -20.99 -13.22 -29.72
N ILE A 288 -20.50 -13.33 -28.47
CA ILE A 288 -19.34 -12.62 -27.96
C ILE A 288 -18.11 -13.52 -28.09
N THR A 289 -17.02 -12.98 -28.62
CA THR A 289 -15.76 -13.72 -28.73
C THR A 289 -14.99 -13.68 -27.41
N VAL A 290 -14.50 -14.84 -26.97
CA VAL A 290 -13.60 -14.97 -25.82
C VAL A 290 -12.33 -15.70 -26.24
N GLU A 291 -11.17 -15.10 -25.95
CA GLU A 291 -9.88 -15.63 -26.39
C GLU A 291 -8.86 -15.57 -25.25
N GLN A 292 -7.94 -16.52 -25.25
CA GLN A 292 -6.77 -16.48 -24.37
C GLN A 292 -5.62 -15.82 -25.12
N ALA A 293 -4.86 -14.96 -24.46
CA ALA A 293 -3.70 -14.31 -25.05
C ALA A 293 -2.53 -14.30 -24.05
N LYS A 294 -1.34 -14.59 -24.57
CA LYS A 294 -0.13 -14.59 -23.75
C LYS A 294 0.29 -13.14 -23.49
N CYS A 295 0.34 -12.76 -22.23
CA CYS A 295 0.85 -11.47 -21.80
C CYS A 295 1.41 -11.62 -20.38
N ASP A 296 2.67 -11.28 -20.22
CA ASP A 296 3.30 -11.19 -18.91
C ASP A 296 3.13 -9.77 -18.38
N VAL A 297 2.19 -9.58 -17.46
CA VAL A 297 1.90 -8.26 -16.88
C VAL A 297 2.94 -7.82 -15.86
N SER A 298 4.03 -8.56 -15.63
CA SER A 298 5.20 -8.02 -14.93
C SER A 298 6.24 -7.43 -15.89
N SER A 299 6.04 -7.55 -17.21
CA SER A 299 6.94 -7.05 -18.26
C SER A 299 6.29 -5.90 -19.03
N GLN A 300 6.88 -4.71 -18.91
CA GLN A 300 6.43 -3.53 -19.66
C GLN A 300 6.40 -3.80 -21.17
N GLU A 301 7.44 -4.43 -21.72
CA GLU A 301 7.49 -4.78 -23.14
C GLU A 301 6.34 -5.71 -23.56
N SER A 302 6.02 -6.72 -22.73
CA SER A 302 4.91 -7.64 -23.02
C SER A 302 3.55 -6.94 -22.94
N VAL A 303 3.39 -5.95 -22.06
CA VAL A 303 2.18 -5.14 -21.98
C VAL A 303 2.10 -4.22 -23.20
N ASP A 304 3.17 -3.53 -23.56
CA ASP A 304 3.22 -2.63 -24.73
C ASP A 304 2.88 -3.36 -26.03
N GLN A 305 3.42 -4.58 -26.21
CA GLN A 305 3.08 -5.45 -27.34
C GLN A 305 1.60 -5.83 -27.35
N PHE A 306 1.05 -6.20 -26.18
CA PHE A 306 -0.38 -6.51 -26.07
C PHE A 306 -1.24 -5.29 -26.39
N ILE A 307 -0.98 -4.14 -25.77
CA ILE A 307 -1.71 -2.89 -25.99
C ILE A 307 -1.66 -2.49 -27.45
N SER A 308 -0.49 -2.56 -28.09
CA SER A 308 -0.31 -2.28 -29.52
C SER A 308 -1.15 -3.21 -30.41
N SER A 309 -1.33 -4.47 -30.01
CA SER A 309 -2.12 -5.45 -30.77
C SER A 309 -3.64 -5.24 -30.71
N VAL A 310 -4.14 -4.51 -29.71
CA VAL A 310 -5.58 -4.28 -29.49
C VAL A 310 -6.00 -2.83 -29.65
N THR A 311 -5.07 -1.88 -29.66
CA THR A 311 -5.32 -0.44 -29.90
C THR A 311 -5.72 -0.21 -31.36
N PRO A 312 -6.70 0.68 -31.65
CA PRO A 312 -7.40 1.59 -30.74
C PRO A 312 -8.63 1.00 -30.04
N ASN A 313 -8.88 -0.31 -30.17
CA ASN A 313 -10.13 -0.94 -29.76
C ASN A 313 -10.16 -1.40 -28.29
N LEU A 314 -9.12 -1.16 -27.48
CA LEU A 314 -9.14 -1.49 -26.05
C LEU A 314 -10.11 -0.57 -25.31
N THR A 315 -11.21 -1.12 -24.80
CA THR A 315 -12.28 -0.38 -24.11
C THR A 315 -12.33 -0.63 -22.62
N GLY A 316 -11.62 -1.65 -22.12
CA GLY A 316 -11.52 -1.91 -20.69
C GLY A 316 -10.40 -2.87 -20.33
N PHE A 317 -9.89 -2.73 -19.11
CA PHE A 317 -8.87 -3.62 -18.55
C PHE A 317 -9.25 -3.98 -17.10
N ILE A 318 -9.19 -5.26 -16.77
CA ILE A 318 -9.40 -5.78 -15.42
C ILE A 318 -8.12 -6.47 -14.97
N HIS A 319 -7.53 -6.01 -13.87
CA HIS A 319 -6.39 -6.68 -13.26
C HIS A 319 -6.87 -7.70 -12.23
N SER A 320 -6.69 -8.98 -12.54
CA SER A 320 -6.90 -10.07 -11.57
C SER A 320 -5.70 -10.99 -11.45
N ALA A 321 -4.55 -10.59 -11.99
CA ALA A 321 -3.29 -11.26 -11.78
C ALA A 321 -2.80 -11.02 -10.35
N GLY A 322 -2.18 -12.05 -9.78
CA GLY A 322 -1.61 -11.99 -8.44
C GLY A 322 -1.23 -13.39 -7.99
N ILE A 323 -0.19 -13.46 -7.18
CA ILE A 323 0.22 -14.70 -6.50
C ILE A 323 0.15 -14.51 -4.99
N LEU A 324 0.15 -15.63 -4.28
CA LEU A 324 0.24 -15.68 -2.83
C LEU A 324 1.56 -16.35 -2.44
N GLN A 325 2.21 -15.81 -1.42
CA GLN A 325 3.39 -16.38 -0.78
C GLN A 325 3.20 -16.31 0.73
N ASP A 326 2.31 -17.17 1.24
CA ASP A 326 1.94 -17.16 2.64
C ASP A 326 3.12 -17.56 3.53
N ALA A 327 3.43 -16.69 4.48
CA ALA A 327 4.40 -16.95 5.54
C ALA A 327 4.15 -16.00 6.71
N MET A 328 4.38 -16.47 7.92
CA MET A 328 4.58 -15.60 9.09
C MET A 328 5.76 -14.65 8.81
N LEU A 329 5.73 -13.44 9.35
CA LEU A 329 6.77 -12.42 9.17
C LEU A 329 8.18 -12.95 9.50
N MET A 330 8.30 -13.78 10.54
CA MET A 330 9.57 -14.41 10.93
C MET A 330 10.13 -15.35 9.86
N ASN A 331 9.25 -15.98 9.07
CA ASN A 331 9.59 -16.91 7.99
C ASN A 331 9.49 -16.27 6.59
N GLN A 332 9.17 -14.98 6.53
CA GLN A 332 9.10 -14.25 5.28
C GLN A 332 10.51 -13.94 4.80
N THR A 333 10.81 -14.24 3.53
CA THR A 333 12.11 -13.94 2.92
C THR A 333 11.96 -12.83 1.90
N TRP A 334 13.06 -12.19 1.53
CA TRP A 334 13.01 -11.16 0.49
C TRP A 334 12.51 -11.75 -0.83
N GLU A 335 12.93 -12.96 -1.19
CA GLU A 335 12.55 -13.63 -2.43
C GLU A 335 11.04 -13.86 -2.53
N LYS A 336 10.42 -14.33 -1.43
CA LYS A 336 8.96 -14.50 -1.36
C LYS A 336 8.21 -13.18 -1.44
N PHE A 337 8.74 -12.15 -0.78
CA PHE A 337 8.16 -10.82 -0.78
C PHE A 337 8.23 -10.23 -2.20
N ASP A 338 9.40 -10.26 -2.82
CA ASP A 338 9.65 -9.73 -4.16
C ASP A 338 8.75 -10.39 -5.21
N ALA A 339 8.59 -11.72 -5.14
CA ALA A 339 7.71 -12.46 -6.04
C ALA A 339 6.24 -11.98 -6.00
N VAL A 340 5.71 -11.65 -4.82
CA VAL A 340 4.33 -11.12 -4.69
C VAL A 340 4.20 -9.75 -5.34
N TYR A 341 5.24 -8.93 -5.24
CA TYR A 341 5.23 -7.62 -5.85
C TYR A 341 5.37 -7.72 -7.36
N GLU A 342 6.30 -8.52 -7.89
CA GLU A 342 6.49 -8.73 -9.34
C GLU A 342 5.18 -8.99 -10.09
N GLU A 343 4.25 -9.76 -9.52
CA GLU A 343 2.98 -10.09 -10.17
C GLU A 343 1.96 -8.93 -10.18
N ARG A 344 2.17 -7.91 -9.35
CA ARG A 344 1.33 -6.71 -9.23
C ARG A 344 1.97 -5.47 -9.90
N ARG A 345 3.16 -5.62 -10.48
CA ARG A 345 4.12 -4.54 -10.76
C ARG A 345 4.01 -3.83 -12.11
N VAL A 346 2.89 -3.93 -12.85
CA VAL A 346 2.70 -3.07 -14.05
C VAL A 346 1.26 -2.60 -14.20
N PHE A 347 1.10 -1.29 -14.12
CA PHE A 347 0.17 -0.53 -14.95
C PHE A 347 0.91 0.69 -15.52
N PRO A 348 0.70 1.01 -16.81
CA PRO A 348 1.37 2.12 -17.49
C PRO A 348 1.04 3.49 -16.91
#